data_AF-A0A6G0UCW3-F1
#
_entry.id   AF-A0A6G0UCW3-F1
#
_cell.length_a   1.000
_cell.length_b   1.000
_cell.length_c   1.000
_cell.angle_alpha   90.00
_cell.angle_beta   90.00
_cell.angle_gamma   90.00
#
_symmetry.space_group_name_H-M   'P 1'
#
loop_
_entity.id
_entity.type
_entity.pdbx_description
1 polymer ?
#
loop_
_entity_poly.entity_id
_entity_poly.type
_entity_poly.pdbx_seq_one_letter_code
_entity_poly.pdbx_strand_id
1 'polypeptide(L)'
;AKEGGTRSGIIVIVDHCQGATKYFMKTNHDAGPAESADRFPPNLKELFAYKLLERIGAGPIVHFPDNSYTTVFVVYIATEEVQGLRVIKELGDEELTDGGFRSIVREKIVQAYLILLLFGLADLNEENFGLSGKHDLSVFDFWVNNINGPDKALTEFLNLEANFGMGCENRYLLLKEANEESRRMIAKESLKQWNISENLVLAERDLQSIKDKFRAHGVEFTKGTEDLHKYISSISDRLKAFESM
;
A
#
# COMPACT_ATOMS: atom_id res chain seq x y z
N ALA A 1 23.05 7.42 8.21
CA ALA A 1 21.99 7.20 9.20
C ALA A 1 21.12 8.44 9.23
N LYS A 2 19.80 8.33 9.02
CA LYS A 2 18.90 9.48 9.19
C LYS A 2 18.80 9.74 10.70
N GLU A 3 19.28 10.90 11.14
CA GLU A 3 19.09 11.39 12.51
C GLU A 3 17.74 12.13 12.56
N GLY A 4 16.79 11.55 13.28
CA GLY A 4 15.44 12.06 13.41
C GLY A 4 14.50 10.89 13.71
N GLY A 5 14.13 10.73 14.98
CA GLY A 5 13.33 9.61 15.44
C GLY A 5 11.94 9.59 14.83
N THR A 6 11.70 8.66 13.91
CA THR A 6 10.39 8.14 13.53
C THR A 6 10.59 6.72 13.00
N ARG A 7 10.10 5.73 13.77
CA ARG A 7 9.94 4.28 13.46
C ARG A 7 10.55 3.82 12.13
N SER A 8 11.87 3.79 12.04
CA SER A 8 12.57 3.51 10.79
C SER A 8 12.59 2.00 10.56
N GLY A 9 11.99 1.54 9.46
CA GLY A 9 12.11 0.15 9.04
C GLY A 9 13.58 -0.24 8.85
N ILE A 10 13.87 -1.52 9.04
CA ILE A 10 15.20 -2.10 8.90
C ILE A 10 15.27 -2.91 7.61
N ILE A 11 16.45 -2.99 7.03
CA ILE A 11 16.73 -3.93 5.94
C ILE A 11 17.17 -5.25 6.57
N VAL A 12 16.49 -6.33 6.23
CA VAL A 12 16.84 -7.68 6.66
C VAL A 12 17.26 -8.49 5.44
N ILE A 13 18.38 -9.18 5.52
CA ILE A 13 18.84 -10.10 4.48
C ILE A 13 18.75 -11.50 5.07
N VAL A 14 17.98 -12.37 4.41
CA VAL A 14 17.80 -13.76 4.82
C VAL A 14 18.54 -14.66 3.85
N ASP A 15 19.60 -15.30 4.33
CA ASP A 15 20.34 -16.30 3.57
C ASP A 15 19.60 -17.64 3.58
N HIS A 16 19.47 -18.26 2.41
CA HIS A 16 18.88 -19.57 2.24
C HIS A 16 19.69 -20.38 1.20
N CYS A 17 19.41 -21.68 1.07
CA CYS A 17 20.21 -22.59 0.23
C CYS A 17 20.35 -22.14 -1.25
N GLN A 18 19.46 -21.28 -1.75
CA GLN A 18 19.42 -20.82 -3.14
C GLN A 18 19.90 -19.36 -3.33
N GLY A 19 20.45 -18.71 -2.30
CA GLY A 19 20.89 -17.30 -2.36
C GLY A 19 20.46 -16.50 -1.13
N ALA A 20 20.34 -15.18 -1.28
CA ALA A 20 19.86 -14.28 -0.23
C ALA A 20 18.64 -13.51 -0.73
N THR A 21 17.63 -13.36 0.13
CA THR A 21 16.47 -12.51 -0.14
C THR A 21 16.50 -11.32 0.81
N LYS A 22 16.31 -10.12 0.26
CA LYS A 22 16.29 -8.86 1.00
C LYS A 22 14.86 -8.44 1.28
N TYR A 23 14.62 -8.03 2.52
CA TYR A 23 13.32 -7.57 3.01
C TYR A 23 13.46 -6.18 3.60
N PHE A 24 12.46 -5.34 3.41
CA PHE A 24 12.22 -4.18 4.25
C PHE A 24 11.26 -4.58 5.36
N MET A 25 11.70 -4.46 6.61
CA MET A 25 10.93 -4.88 7.77
C MET A 25 10.61 -3.69 8.65
N LYS A 26 9.33 -3.53 9.01
CA LYS A 26 8.87 -2.51 9.96
C LYS A 26 7.87 -3.11 10.95
N THR A 27 7.61 -2.38 12.04
CA THR A 27 6.44 -2.66 12.89
C THR A 27 5.20 -1.98 12.30
N ASN A 28 4.00 -2.45 12.66
CA ASN A 28 2.77 -1.77 12.26
C ASN A 28 2.69 -0.33 12.81
N HIS A 29 1.92 0.54 12.16
CA HIS A 29 1.83 1.96 12.48
C HIS A 29 1.34 2.25 13.91
N ASP A 30 0.58 1.35 14.50
CA ASP A 30 0.06 1.54 15.86
C ASP A 30 0.94 0.91 16.95
N ALA A 31 2.10 0.32 16.64
CA ALA A 31 2.91 -0.49 17.58
C ALA A 31 3.42 0.21 18.88
N GLY A 32 3.07 1.48 19.12
CA GLY A 32 3.56 2.27 20.26
C GLY A 32 5.01 2.75 20.07
N PRO A 33 5.53 3.63 20.94
CA PRO A 33 6.97 3.89 21.03
C PRO A 33 7.71 2.66 21.58
N ALA A 34 8.95 2.44 21.14
CA ALA A 34 9.78 1.32 21.61
C ALA A 34 10.03 1.34 23.13
N GLU A 35 9.87 2.52 23.75
CA GLU A 35 10.08 2.76 25.19
C GLU A 35 8.82 2.53 26.04
N SER A 36 7.62 2.45 25.43
CA SER A 36 6.39 2.19 26.18
C SER A 36 6.09 0.70 26.22
N ALA A 37 5.80 0.19 27.41
CA ALA A 37 5.26 -1.16 27.60
C ALA A 37 3.83 -1.34 27.06
N ASP A 38 3.19 -0.25 26.62
CA ASP A 38 1.85 -0.25 26.05
C ASP A 38 1.87 -0.83 24.64
N ARG A 39 1.50 -2.11 24.56
CA ARG A 39 1.36 -2.84 23.30
C ARG A 39 -0.01 -2.55 22.73
N PHE A 40 -0.07 -1.81 21.63
CA PHE A 40 -1.32 -1.69 20.88
C PHE A 40 -1.56 -2.97 20.08
N PRO A 41 -2.81 -3.44 20.00
CA PRO A 41 -3.14 -4.59 19.16
C PRO A 41 -2.75 -4.30 17.70
N PRO A 42 -2.36 -5.32 16.93
CA PRO A 42 -1.99 -5.14 15.54
C PRO A 42 -3.13 -4.50 14.74
N ASN A 43 -2.80 -3.51 13.91
CA ASN A 43 -3.76 -2.88 13.03
C ASN A 43 -4.10 -3.85 11.88
N LEU A 44 -5.18 -4.62 12.06
CA LEU A 44 -5.63 -5.61 11.07
C LEU A 44 -5.94 -4.97 9.70
N LYS A 45 -6.33 -3.70 9.65
CA LYS A 45 -6.59 -3.00 8.38
C LYS A 45 -5.30 -2.77 7.60
N GLU A 46 -4.22 -2.40 8.28
CA GLU A 46 -2.90 -2.23 7.67
C GLU A 46 -2.37 -3.57 7.13
N LEU A 47 -2.45 -4.64 7.94
CA LEU A 47 -2.06 -5.98 7.52
C LEU A 47 -2.88 -6.47 6.31
N PHE A 48 -4.19 -6.22 6.33
CA PHE A 48 -5.08 -6.52 5.21
C PHE A 48 -4.70 -5.75 3.94
N ALA A 49 -4.47 -4.44 4.06
CA ALA A 49 -4.12 -3.59 2.91
C ALA A 49 -2.82 -4.06 2.25
N TYR A 50 -1.80 -4.44 3.02
CA TYR A 50 -0.59 -5.06 2.49
C TYR A 50 -0.89 -6.34 1.71
N LYS A 51 -1.73 -7.23 2.24
CA LYS A 51 -2.10 -8.47 1.55
C LYS A 51 -2.93 -8.23 0.30
N LEU A 52 -3.81 -7.24 0.32
CA LEU A 52 -4.59 -6.87 -0.85
C LEU A 52 -3.68 -6.31 -1.95
N LEU A 53 -2.72 -5.44 -1.62
CA LEU A 53 -1.75 -4.89 -2.58
C LEU A 53 -0.87 -5.98 -3.23
N GLU A 54 -0.36 -6.92 -2.43
CA GLU A 54 0.35 -8.11 -2.93
C GLU A 54 -0.52 -8.90 -3.93
N ARG A 55 -1.78 -9.18 -3.56
CA ARG A 55 -2.72 -9.97 -4.36
C ARG A 55 -3.04 -9.34 -5.72
N ILE A 56 -3.16 -8.02 -5.77
CA ILE A 56 -3.47 -7.30 -7.01
C ILE A 56 -2.21 -6.98 -7.84
N GLY A 57 -1.03 -7.35 -7.36
CA GLY A 57 0.25 -7.06 -8.01
C GLY A 57 0.64 -5.59 -7.99
N ALA A 58 0.10 -4.81 -7.03
CA ALA A 58 0.39 -3.38 -6.88
C ALA A 58 1.22 -3.09 -5.61
N GLY A 59 1.79 -4.12 -5.00
CA GLY A 59 2.68 -4.03 -3.85
C GLY A 59 3.65 -5.21 -3.81
N PRO A 60 4.65 -5.15 -2.93
CA PRO A 60 5.61 -6.22 -2.74
C PRO A 60 4.96 -7.48 -2.16
N ILE A 61 5.64 -8.62 -2.32
CA ILE A 61 5.33 -9.82 -1.56
C ILE A 61 5.50 -9.49 -0.08
N VAL A 62 4.51 -9.84 0.75
CA VAL A 62 4.48 -9.44 2.16
C VAL A 62 4.38 -10.63 3.08
N HIS A 63 5.15 -10.59 4.15
CA HIS A 63 5.20 -11.58 5.21
C HIS A 63 4.95 -10.92 6.55
N PHE A 64 4.33 -11.66 7.46
CA PHE A 64 4.14 -11.22 8.85
C PHE A 64 4.80 -12.23 9.77
N PRO A 65 6.14 -12.13 9.93
CA PRO A 65 6.88 -13.07 10.74
C PRO A 65 6.47 -12.95 12.21
N ASP A 66 6.39 -14.10 12.86
CA ASP A 66 6.19 -14.24 14.29
C ASP A 66 7.52 -14.12 15.03
N ASN A 67 7.51 -13.51 16.21
CA ASN A 67 8.69 -13.45 17.07
C ASN A 67 8.62 -14.53 18.17
N SER A 68 8.65 -15.79 17.75
CA SER A 68 8.56 -16.97 18.61
C SER A 68 9.66 -17.09 19.69
N TYR A 69 10.72 -16.27 19.61
CA TYR A 69 11.87 -16.32 20.52
C TYR A 69 11.87 -15.25 21.63
N THR A 70 10.89 -14.34 21.65
CA THR A 70 10.83 -13.26 22.64
C THR A 70 9.59 -13.38 23.52
N THR A 71 9.70 -13.02 24.80
CA THR A 71 8.57 -12.97 25.76
C THR A 71 7.55 -11.87 25.43
N VAL A 72 7.86 -11.02 24.45
CA VAL A 72 7.06 -9.87 24.01
C VAL A 72 6.63 -10.13 22.58
N PHE A 73 5.33 -10.31 22.31
CA PHE A 73 4.86 -10.49 20.94
C PHE A 73 4.77 -9.14 20.20
N VAL A 74 5.48 -9.02 19.07
CA VAL A 74 5.53 -7.84 18.20
C VAL A 74 5.17 -8.27 16.79
N VAL A 75 4.24 -7.56 16.16
CA VAL A 75 3.90 -7.80 14.75
C VAL A 75 4.82 -7.01 13.85
N TYR A 76 5.59 -7.74 13.07
CA TYR A 76 6.40 -7.19 12.00
C TYR A 76 5.70 -7.36 10.66
N ILE A 77 5.93 -6.40 9.78
CA ILE A 77 5.56 -6.41 8.38
C ILE A 77 6.87 -6.45 7.61
N ALA A 78 7.10 -7.53 6.87
CA ALA A 78 8.29 -7.71 6.05
C ALA A 78 7.89 -7.77 4.58
N THR A 79 8.34 -6.81 3.78
CA THR A 79 8.11 -6.77 2.34
C THR A 79 9.37 -7.17 1.59
N GLU A 80 9.26 -8.08 0.63
CA GLU A 80 10.38 -8.44 -0.24
C GLU A 80 10.83 -7.25 -1.08
N GLU A 81 12.14 -7.14 -1.33
CA GLU A 81 12.69 -6.15 -2.24
C GLU A 81 12.10 -6.35 -3.64
N VAL A 82 11.47 -5.30 -4.16
CA VAL A 82 10.94 -5.29 -5.52
C VAL A 82 12.10 -5.13 -6.49
N GLN A 83 12.32 -6.14 -7.32
CA GLN A 83 13.42 -6.14 -8.28
C GLN A 83 13.36 -4.94 -9.23
N GLY A 84 14.43 -4.16 -9.27
CA GLY A 84 14.55 -2.99 -10.14
C GLY A 84 13.62 -1.84 -9.75
N LEU A 85 13.15 -1.80 -8.50
CA LEU A 85 12.30 -0.71 -8.02
C LEU A 85 12.98 0.64 -8.20
N ARG A 86 12.28 1.56 -8.87
CA ARG A 86 12.62 2.99 -8.93
C ARG A 86 11.44 3.75 -8.34
N VAL A 87 11.65 4.44 -7.21
CA VAL A 87 10.60 5.27 -6.61
C VAL A 87 10.40 6.54 -7.44
N ILE A 88 9.20 7.10 -7.42
CA ILE A 88 8.87 8.26 -8.27
C ILE A 88 9.81 9.44 -8.02
N LYS A 89 10.22 9.64 -6.75
CA LYS A 89 11.16 10.71 -6.38
C LYS A 89 12.53 10.63 -7.07
N GLU A 90 12.95 9.42 -7.46
CA GLU A 90 14.27 9.17 -8.06
C GLU A 90 14.26 9.22 -9.60
N LEU A 91 13.12 9.54 -10.20
CA LEU A 91 13.02 9.69 -11.66
C LEU A 91 13.51 11.08 -12.06
N GLY A 92 14.53 11.10 -12.93
CA GLY A 92 15.11 12.34 -13.43
C GLY A 92 14.30 12.97 -14.57
N ASP A 93 14.49 14.27 -14.79
CA ASP A 93 13.79 15.01 -15.85
C ASP A 93 14.03 14.41 -17.24
N GLU A 94 15.27 13.98 -17.53
CA GLU A 94 15.63 13.33 -18.80
C GLU A 94 14.80 12.06 -19.06
N GLU A 95 14.64 11.20 -18.04
CA GLU A 95 13.81 9.99 -18.13
C GLU A 95 12.35 10.36 -18.41
N LEU A 96 11.87 11.44 -17.79
CA LEU A 96 10.51 11.94 -17.97
C LEU A 96 10.29 12.74 -19.26
N THR A 97 11.33 12.97 -20.08
CA THR A 97 11.19 13.54 -21.44
C THR A 97 10.93 12.50 -22.52
N ASP A 98 11.24 11.22 -22.28
CA ASP A 98 10.87 10.13 -23.18
C ASP A 98 9.35 9.93 -23.16
N GLY A 99 8.67 10.21 -24.28
CA GLY A 99 7.21 10.19 -24.33
C GLY A 99 6.58 8.83 -24.00
N GLY A 100 7.28 7.72 -24.28
CA GLY A 100 6.83 6.38 -23.96
C GLY A 100 6.91 6.11 -22.45
N PHE A 101 8.09 6.28 -21.87
CA PHE A 101 8.31 6.08 -20.43
C PHE A 101 7.49 7.06 -19.59
N ARG A 102 7.40 8.33 -19.99
CA ARG A 102 6.55 9.34 -19.35
C ARG A 102 5.09 8.89 -19.27
N SER A 103 4.55 8.30 -20.35
CA SER A 103 3.18 7.79 -20.37
C SER A 103 2.98 6.65 -19.38
N ILE A 104 3.97 5.76 -19.26
CA ILE A 104 3.96 4.64 -18.29
C ILE A 104 3.96 5.20 -16.86
N VAL A 105 4.87 6.12 -16.54
CA VAL A 105 4.95 6.73 -15.21
C VAL A 105 3.65 7.45 -14.85
N ARG A 106 3.06 8.20 -15.79
CA ARG A 106 1.76 8.85 -15.60
C ARG A 106 0.66 7.85 -15.26
N GLU A 107 0.58 6.74 -15.98
CA GLU A 107 -0.39 5.67 -15.70
C GLU A 107 -0.20 5.12 -14.27
N LYS A 108 1.04 4.87 -13.86
CA LYS A 108 1.34 4.31 -12.53
C LYS A 108 1.04 5.29 -11.41
N ILE A 109 1.25 6.59 -11.61
CA ILE A 109 0.83 7.62 -10.66
C ILE A 109 -0.70 7.62 -10.51
N VAL A 110 -1.45 7.59 -11.62
CA VAL A 110 -2.93 7.53 -11.57
C VAL A 110 -3.41 6.26 -10.86
N GLN A 111 -2.80 5.11 -11.14
CA GLN A 111 -3.09 3.84 -10.45
C GLN A 111 -2.82 3.93 -8.94
N ALA A 112 -1.71 4.55 -8.54
CA ALA A 112 -1.34 4.73 -7.14
C ALA A 112 -2.40 5.58 -6.39
N TYR A 113 -2.89 6.65 -7.01
CA TYR A 113 -3.95 7.48 -6.42
C TYR A 113 -5.33 6.81 -6.44
N LEU A 114 -5.62 5.99 -7.44
CA LEU A 114 -6.81 5.13 -7.44
C LEU A 114 -6.78 4.21 -6.21
N ILE A 115 -5.65 3.54 -5.97
CA ILE A 115 -5.44 2.68 -4.80
C ILE A 115 -5.60 3.48 -3.50
N LEU A 116 -4.98 4.65 -3.40
CA LEU A 116 -5.08 5.50 -2.21
C LEU A 116 -6.53 5.77 -1.83
N LEU A 117 -7.34 6.20 -2.81
CA LEU A 117 -8.72 6.59 -2.59
C LEU A 117 -9.64 5.38 -2.40
N LEU A 118 -9.46 4.34 -3.21
CA LEU A 118 -10.26 3.12 -3.16
C LEU A 118 -10.01 2.36 -1.84
N PHE A 119 -8.75 2.22 -1.42
CA PHE A 119 -8.39 1.49 -0.22
C PHE A 119 -8.40 2.38 1.03
N GLY A 120 -8.57 3.69 0.91
CA GLY A 120 -8.52 4.60 2.06
C GLY A 120 -7.14 4.57 2.73
N LEU A 121 -6.09 4.71 1.93
CA LEU A 121 -4.72 4.83 2.40
C LEU A 121 -4.36 6.31 2.56
N ALA A 122 -3.28 6.57 3.29
CA ALA A 122 -2.69 7.88 3.44
C ALA A 122 -1.17 7.77 3.42
N ASP A 123 -0.51 8.94 3.33
CA ASP A 123 0.94 9.08 3.19
C ASP A 123 1.52 8.44 1.92
N LEU A 124 0.78 8.48 0.81
CA LEU A 124 1.32 8.08 -0.49
C LEU A 124 2.08 9.24 -1.13
N ASN A 125 3.27 9.52 -0.60
CA ASN A 125 4.22 10.43 -1.21
C ASN A 125 5.13 9.68 -2.20
N GLU A 126 5.94 10.42 -2.95
CA GLU A 126 6.79 9.91 -4.05
C GLU A 126 7.96 9.01 -3.61
N GLU A 127 8.22 8.89 -2.31
CA GLU A 127 9.16 7.92 -1.73
C GLU A 127 8.50 6.58 -1.41
N ASN A 128 7.16 6.54 -1.38
CA ASN A 128 6.37 5.44 -0.83
C ASN A 128 5.74 4.53 -1.91
N PHE A 129 5.96 4.87 -3.18
CA PHE A 129 5.63 4.03 -4.31
C PHE A 129 6.57 4.25 -5.49
N GLY A 130 6.59 3.28 -6.40
CA GLY A 130 7.45 3.30 -7.56
C GLY A 130 7.06 2.28 -8.61
N LEU A 131 7.97 2.09 -9.56
CA LEU A 131 7.84 1.11 -10.63
C LEU A 131 8.88 0.01 -10.46
N SER A 132 8.48 -1.25 -10.63
CA SER A 132 9.42 -2.38 -10.71
C SER A 132 10.27 -2.29 -11.99
N GLY A 133 11.26 -3.17 -12.12
CA GLY A 133 12.03 -3.31 -13.37
C GLY A 133 11.20 -3.75 -14.58
N LYS A 134 9.94 -4.17 -14.38
CA LYS A 134 8.96 -4.47 -15.45
C LYS A 134 7.92 -3.35 -15.63
N HIS A 135 8.11 -2.23 -14.93
CA HIS A 135 7.20 -1.10 -14.88
C HIS A 135 5.85 -1.36 -14.20
N ASP A 136 5.75 -2.42 -13.39
CA ASP A 136 4.56 -2.65 -12.55
C ASP A 136 4.56 -1.69 -11.35
N LEU A 137 3.39 -1.24 -10.93
CA LEU A 137 3.24 -0.39 -9.75
C LEU A 137 3.62 -1.18 -8.48
N SER A 138 4.33 -0.53 -7.56
CA SER A 138 4.54 -1.05 -6.22
C SER A 138 4.35 0.05 -5.17
N VAL A 139 3.32 -0.09 -4.34
CA VAL A 139 3.03 0.72 -3.15
C VAL A 139 3.49 -0.06 -1.92
N PHE A 140 4.32 0.53 -1.07
CA PHE A 140 4.99 -0.23 0.00
C PHE A 140 5.05 0.47 1.36
N ASP A 141 4.80 1.78 1.45
CA ASP A 141 4.72 2.46 2.75
C ASP A 141 3.51 3.40 2.81
N PHE A 142 2.64 3.19 3.79
CA PHE A 142 1.37 3.88 3.94
C PHE A 142 0.80 3.58 5.32
N TRP A 143 -0.19 4.37 5.72
CA TRP A 143 -1.08 4.03 6.81
C TRP A 143 -2.53 4.03 6.33
N VAL A 144 -3.41 3.32 7.05
CA VAL A 144 -4.82 3.24 6.69
C VAL A 144 -5.57 4.41 7.33
N ASN A 145 -6.15 5.27 6.50
CA ASN A 145 -6.97 6.38 6.93
C ASN A 145 -8.32 6.31 6.22
N ASN A 146 -9.34 5.82 6.92
CA ASN A 146 -10.66 5.55 6.33
C ASN A 146 -11.52 6.83 6.22
N ILE A 147 -11.01 7.87 5.55
CA ILE A 147 -11.55 9.24 5.67
C ILE A 147 -12.76 9.48 4.74
N ASN A 148 -12.82 8.83 3.58
CA ASN A 148 -13.70 9.26 2.49
C ASN A 148 -14.75 8.20 2.12
N GLY A 149 -16.01 8.63 2.09
CA GLY A 149 -17.11 7.84 1.53
C GLY A 149 -17.01 7.71 -0.01
N PRO A 150 -17.83 6.84 -0.63
CA PRO A 150 -17.75 6.51 -2.06
C PRO A 150 -17.74 7.72 -2.99
N ASP A 151 -18.72 8.62 -2.85
CA ASP A 151 -18.85 9.78 -3.73
C ASP A 151 -17.68 10.76 -3.60
N LYS A 152 -17.18 10.94 -2.37
CA LYS A 152 -16.04 11.83 -2.11
C LYS A 152 -14.76 11.25 -2.69
N ALA A 153 -14.51 9.95 -2.52
CA ALA A 153 -13.35 9.28 -3.09
C ALA A 153 -13.36 9.36 -4.62
N LEU A 154 -14.51 9.12 -5.27
CA LEU A 154 -14.65 9.26 -6.71
C LEU A 154 -14.43 10.71 -7.18
N THR A 155 -15.04 11.68 -6.50
CA THR A 155 -14.89 13.10 -6.81
C THR A 155 -13.43 13.56 -6.70
N GLU A 156 -12.73 13.11 -5.66
CA GLU A 156 -11.32 13.42 -5.47
C GLU A 156 -10.44 12.80 -6.57
N PHE A 157 -10.75 11.57 -6.99
CA PHE A 157 -10.06 10.88 -8.07
C PHE A 157 -10.29 11.52 -9.45
N LEU A 158 -11.48 12.04 -9.71
CA LEU A 158 -11.75 12.72 -10.97
C LEU A 158 -11.09 14.11 -11.04
N ASN A 159 -10.64 14.64 -9.90
CA ASN A 159 -9.98 15.95 -9.75
C ASN A 159 -8.58 15.84 -9.11
N LEU A 160 -7.79 14.80 -9.44
CA LEU A 160 -6.51 14.51 -8.78
C LEU A 160 -5.54 15.69 -8.76
N GLU A 161 -5.44 16.44 -9.85
CA GLU A 161 -4.52 17.57 -9.99
C GLU A 161 -4.82 18.68 -8.97
N ALA A 162 -6.10 18.90 -8.65
CA ALA A 162 -6.52 19.90 -7.67
C ALA A 162 -6.27 19.43 -6.23
N ASN A 163 -6.40 18.12 -5.98
CA ASN A 163 -6.39 17.56 -4.62
C ASN A 163 -4.99 17.06 -4.17
N PHE A 164 -4.16 16.61 -5.10
CA PHE A 164 -2.89 15.92 -4.80
C PHE A 164 -1.69 16.46 -5.58
N GLY A 165 -1.95 17.41 -6.47
CA GLY A 165 -0.94 17.99 -7.33
C GLY A 165 0.12 18.84 -6.62
N MET A 166 -0.17 19.39 -5.43
CA MET A 166 0.76 20.31 -4.78
C MET A 166 1.89 19.56 -4.06
N GLY A 167 3.15 20.02 -4.23
CA GLY A 167 4.30 19.59 -3.44
C GLY A 167 5.46 18.94 -4.20
N CYS A 168 5.29 18.50 -5.45
CA CYS A 168 6.39 18.07 -6.33
C CYS A 168 6.05 18.35 -7.80
N GLU A 169 6.97 18.99 -8.52
CA GLU A 169 6.79 19.47 -9.89
C GLU A 169 6.52 18.33 -10.88
N ASN A 170 7.31 17.24 -10.83
CA ASN A 170 7.17 16.12 -11.76
C ASN A 170 5.83 15.38 -11.59
N ARG A 171 5.43 15.09 -10.35
CA ARG A 171 4.11 14.49 -10.04
C ARG A 171 2.96 15.39 -10.47
N TYR A 172 3.05 16.69 -10.18
CA TYR A 172 2.04 17.66 -10.55
C TYR A 172 1.81 17.71 -12.06
N LEU A 173 2.90 17.82 -12.83
CA LEU A 173 2.86 17.91 -14.28
C LEU A 173 2.21 16.67 -14.89
N LEU A 174 2.60 15.47 -14.45
CA LEU A 174 2.05 14.22 -14.96
C LEU A 174 0.57 14.05 -14.63
N LEU A 175 0.14 14.43 -13.42
CA LEU A 175 -1.28 14.41 -13.04
C LEU A 175 -2.12 15.42 -13.84
N LYS A 176 -1.57 16.59 -14.14
CA LYS A 176 -2.23 17.62 -14.95
C LYS A 176 -2.40 17.18 -16.41
N GLU A 177 -1.46 16.40 -16.94
CA GLU A 177 -1.56 15.81 -18.28
C GLU A 177 -2.60 14.68 -18.36
N ALA A 178 -2.82 13.95 -17.28
CA ALA A 178 -3.86 12.93 -17.19
C ALA A 178 -5.23 13.60 -17.01
N ASN A 179 -5.87 14.00 -18.10
CA ASN A 179 -7.23 14.55 -18.06
C ASN A 179 -8.26 13.53 -17.51
N GLU A 180 -9.47 14.00 -17.21
CA GLU A 180 -10.53 13.16 -16.62
C GLU A 180 -10.81 11.88 -17.42
N GLU A 181 -10.89 11.99 -18.76
CA GLU A 181 -11.13 10.83 -19.63
C GLU A 181 -10.03 9.78 -19.52
N SER A 182 -8.76 10.21 -19.55
CA SER A 182 -7.61 9.33 -19.37
C SER A 182 -7.62 8.68 -17.98
N ARG A 183 -7.96 9.42 -16.93
CA ARG A 183 -8.09 8.89 -15.57
C ARG A 183 -9.16 7.81 -15.48
N ARG A 184 -10.33 8.03 -16.10
CA ARG A 184 -11.42 7.04 -16.15
C ARG A 184 -11.00 5.78 -16.89
N MET A 185 -10.31 5.92 -18.02
CA MET A 185 -9.81 4.78 -18.79
C MET A 185 -8.83 3.93 -17.98
N ILE A 186 -7.81 4.56 -17.40
CA ILE A 186 -6.82 3.90 -16.54
C ILE A 186 -7.52 3.21 -15.38
N ALA A 187 -8.50 3.86 -14.74
CA ALA A 187 -9.25 3.26 -13.63
C ALA A 187 -10.03 2.02 -14.07
N LYS A 188 -10.79 2.09 -15.16
CA LYS A 188 -11.57 0.96 -15.68
C LYS A 188 -10.68 -0.25 -16.01
N GLU A 189 -9.55 -0.02 -16.67
CA GLU A 189 -8.61 -1.07 -17.02
C GLU A 189 -7.97 -1.69 -15.77
N SER A 190 -7.55 -0.85 -14.83
CA SER A 190 -6.89 -1.29 -13.59
C SER A 190 -7.84 -2.09 -12.70
N LEU A 191 -9.09 -1.62 -12.51
CA LEU A 191 -10.10 -2.33 -11.71
C LEU A 191 -10.43 -3.70 -12.29
N LYS A 192 -10.53 -3.80 -13.62
CA LYS A 192 -10.73 -5.07 -14.33
C LYS A 192 -9.54 -6.01 -14.16
N GLN A 193 -8.32 -5.50 -14.32
CA GLN A 193 -7.09 -6.28 -14.17
C GLN A 193 -6.91 -6.79 -12.73
N TRP A 194 -7.14 -5.92 -11.75
CA TRP A 194 -6.92 -6.23 -10.35
C TRP A 194 -7.99 -7.13 -9.74
N ASN A 195 -9.17 -7.24 -10.37
CA ASN A 195 -10.26 -8.10 -9.92
C ASN A 195 -10.52 -7.95 -8.40
N ILE A 196 -10.71 -6.71 -7.96
CA ILE A 196 -10.68 -6.30 -6.55
C ILE A 196 -11.66 -7.11 -5.71
N SER A 197 -12.88 -7.34 -6.20
CA SER A 197 -13.92 -8.09 -5.48
C SER A 197 -13.47 -9.49 -5.07
N GLU A 198 -12.82 -10.23 -5.97
CA GLU A 198 -12.28 -11.57 -5.64
C GLU A 198 -11.09 -11.46 -4.69
N ASN A 199 -10.18 -10.51 -4.95
CA ASN A 199 -8.97 -10.34 -4.15
C ASN A 199 -9.24 -9.83 -2.72
N LEU A 200 -10.35 -9.12 -2.47
CA LEU A 200 -10.79 -8.78 -1.11
C LEU A 200 -11.06 -10.05 -0.27
N VAL A 201 -11.79 -11.02 -0.84
CA VAL A 201 -12.11 -12.29 -0.18
C VAL A 201 -10.85 -13.12 0.06
N LEU A 202 -9.95 -13.16 -0.95
CA LEU A 202 -8.70 -13.91 -0.84
C LEU A 202 -7.75 -13.30 0.20
N ALA A 203 -7.61 -11.97 0.23
CA ALA A 203 -6.78 -11.28 1.21
C ALA A 203 -7.30 -11.46 2.65
N GLU A 204 -8.63 -11.45 2.84
CA GLU A 204 -9.24 -11.69 4.15
C GLU A 204 -8.97 -13.12 4.63
N ARG A 205 -9.12 -14.10 3.73
CA ARG A 205 -8.81 -15.51 4.01
C ARG A 205 -7.35 -15.70 4.39
N ASP A 206 -6.43 -15.08 3.66
CA ASP A 206 -5.00 -15.17 3.98
C ASP A 206 -4.70 -14.57 5.36
N LEU A 207 -5.30 -13.42 5.67
CA LEU A 207 -5.17 -12.76 6.96
C LEU A 207 -5.75 -13.61 8.11
N GLN A 208 -6.78 -14.41 7.85
CA GLN A 208 -7.33 -15.31 8.87
C GLN A 208 -6.27 -16.32 9.35
N SER A 209 -5.47 -16.88 8.44
CA SER A 209 -4.38 -17.79 8.82
C SER A 209 -3.31 -17.11 9.69
N ILE A 210 -3.04 -15.84 9.43
CA ILE A 210 -2.09 -15.01 10.20
C ILE A 210 -2.66 -14.70 11.59
N LYS A 211 -3.95 -14.33 11.66
CA LYS A 211 -4.66 -14.11 12.94
C LYS A 211 -4.62 -15.35 13.82
N ASP A 212 -4.79 -16.54 13.25
CA ASP A 212 -4.76 -17.79 14.02
C ASP A 212 -3.35 -18.10 14.57
N LYS A 213 -2.29 -17.83 13.79
CA LYS A 213 -0.91 -17.88 14.29
C LYS A 213 -0.67 -16.88 15.43
N PHE A 214 -1.20 -15.66 15.31
CA PHE A 214 -1.03 -14.63 16.36
C PHE A 214 -1.83 -14.96 17.62
N ARG A 215 -3.03 -15.54 17.50
CA ARG A 215 -3.82 -16.03 18.64
C ARG A 215 -3.11 -17.16 19.39
N ALA A 216 -2.41 -18.05 18.68
CA ALA A 216 -1.59 -19.09 19.32
C ALA A 216 -0.47 -18.50 20.22
N HIS A 217 -0.08 -17.25 19.98
CA HIS A 217 0.88 -16.49 20.79
C HIS A 217 0.21 -15.53 21.79
N GLY A 218 -1.11 -15.66 22.01
CA GLY A 218 -1.86 -14.87 23.00
C GLY A 218 -2.28 -13.47 22.55
N VAL A 219 -2.25 -13.17 21.24
CA VAL A 219 -2.74 -11.88 20.73
C VAL A 219 -4.26 -11.87 20.60
N GLU A 220 -4.90 -10.86 21.18
CA GLU A 220 -6.35 -10.64 21.09
C GLU A 220 -6.72 -9.56 20.05
N PHE A 221 -7.82 -9.81 19.32
CA PHE A 221 -8.29 -8.96 18.20
C PHE A 221 -9.75 -8.53 18.32
N THR A 222 -10.33 -8.57 19.52
CA THR A 222 -11.79 -8.44 19.73
C THR A 222 -12.40 -7.21 19.06
N LYS A 223 -11.80 -6.02 19.22
CA LYS A 223 -12.22 -4.80 18.49
C LYS A 223 -11.69 -4.73 17.05
N GLY A 224 -10.52 -5.33 16.79
CA GLY A 224 -9.85 -5.25 15.49
C GLY A 224 -10.56 -6.01 14.37
N THR A 225 -11.26 -7.11 14.68
CA THR A 225 -11.94 -7.92 13.65
C THR A 225 -13.18 -7.23 13.09
N GLU A 226 -14.00 -6.61 13.94
CA GLU A 226 -15.17 -5.85 13.47
C GLU A 226 -14.75 -4.61 12.67
N ASP A 227 -13.70 -3.92 13.12
CA ASP A 227 -13.15 -2.76 12.41
C ASP A 227 -12.58 -3.15 11.03
N LEU A 228 -11.96 -4.32 10.92
CA LEU A 228 -11.53 -4.88 9.64
C LEU A 228 -12.72 -5.13 8.70
N HIS A 229 -13.78 -5.79 9.15
CA HIS A 229 -14.94 -6.04 8.27
C HIS A 229 -15.60 -4.73 7.81
N LYS A 230 -15.68 -3.72 8.68
CA LYS A 230 -16.17 -2.38 8.30
C LYS A 230 -15.26 -1.74 7.25
N TYR A 231 -13.94 -1.89 7.39
CA TYR A 231 -12.97 -1.41 6.42
C TYR A 231 -13.14 -2.10 5.07
N ILE A 232 -13.25 -3.43 5.02
CA ILE A 232 -13.48 -4.21 3.80
C ILE A 232 -14.80 -3.76 3.14
N SER A 233 -15.88 -3.63 3.91
CA SER A 233 -17.16 -3.14 3.39
C SER A 233 -17.03 -1.75 2.78
N SER A 234 -16.25 -0.87 3.42
CA SER A 234 -16.00 0.49 2.92
C SER A 234 -15.22 0.49 1.60
N ILE A 235 -14.28 -0.43 1.39
CA ILE A 235 -13.60 -0.61 0.10
C ILE A 235 -14.60 -1.08 -0.95
N SER A 236 -15.44 -2.06 -0.63
CA SER A 236 -16.48 -2.57 -1.53
C SER A 236 -17.47 -1.49 -1.96
N ASP A 237 -17.87 -0.59 -1.07
CA ASP A 237 -18.78 0.50 -1.40
C ASP A 237 -18.11 1.56 -2.28
N ARG A 238 -16.83 1.87 -2.05
CA ARG A 238 -16.04 2.70 -2.96
C ARG A 238 -15.91 2.03 -4.32
N LEU A 239 -15.58 0.74 -4.38
CA LEU A 239 -15.43 -0.03 -5.61
C LEU A 239 -16.66 0.10 -6.52
N LYS A 240 -17.87 -0.06 -5.96
CA LYS A 240 -19.13 0.11 -6.73
C LYS A 240 -19.25 1.49 -7.37
N ALA A 241 -18.88 2.56 -6.66
CA ALA A 241 -18.91 3.91 -7.20
C ALA A 241 -17.89 4.08 -8.33
N PHE A 242 -16.68 3.53 -8.17
CA PHE A 242 -15.67 3.54 -9.21
C PHE A 242 -16.07 2.71 -10.44
N GLU A 243 -16.76 1.57 -10.26
CA GLU A 243 -17.26 0.75 -11.37
C GLU A 243 -18.43 1.40 -12.13
N SER A 244 -19.16 2.33 -11.51
CA SER A 244 -20.26 3.05 -12.15
C SER A 244 -19.84 4.25 -13.02
N MET A 245 -18.54 4.56 -13.06
CA MET A 245 -17.97 5.73 -13.75
C MET A 245 -17.92 5.58 -15.27
#